data_AF-A0A2E7N4P6-F1
#
_entry.id   AF-A0A2E7N4P6-F1
#
_cell.length_a   1.000
_cell.length_b   1.000
_cell.length_c   1.000
_cell.angle_alpha   90.00
_cell.angle_beta   90.00
_cell.angle_gamma   90.00
#
_symmetry.space_group_name_H-M   'P 1'
#
loop_
_entity.id
_entity.type
_entity.pdbx_description
1 polymer ?
#
loop_
_entity_poly.entity_id
_entity_poly.type
_entity_poly.pdbx_seq_one_letter_code
_entity_poly.pdbx_strand_id
1 'polypeptide(L)'
;MALLFLLVDTPTMAFAVALLFGIGLGGLLVVPPVAVAHYFGRSSLGAIRGATEPFVSGGQAIGAVGAGLIFDYTGSYEATFPTFTAAAIIAIVLLGVTRRPSKTTSGT
;
A
#
# COMPACT_ATOMS: atom_id res chain seq x y z
N MET A 1 10.08 -5.98 -0.16
CA MET A 1 10.05 -6.23 1.31
C MET A 1 9.20 -7.45 1.66
N ALA A 2 7.99 -7.61 1.12
CA ALA A 2 7.18 -8.81 1.37
C ALA A 2 7.88 -10.15 1.00
N LEU A 3 8.66 -10.18 -0.09
CA LEU A 3 9.44 -11.37 -0.49
C LEU A 3 10.50 -11.80 0.54
N LEU A 4 10.93 -10.93 1.46
CA LEU A 4 11.91 -11.30 2.50
C LEU A 4 11.31 -12.25 3.54
N PHE A 5 9.98 -12.29 3.68
CA PHE A 5 9.31 -13.25 4.57
C PHE A 5 9.44 -14.70 4.11
N LEU A 6 9.70 -14.94 2.82
CA LEU A 6 9.95 -16.29 2.29
C LEU A 6 11.30 -16.88 2.72
N LEU A 7 12.21 -16.04 3.23
CA LEU A 7 13.54 -16.48 3.69
C LEU A 7 13.59 -16.64 5.23
N VAL A 8 12.46 -16.51 5.92
CA VAL A 8 12.41 -16.50 7.39
C VAL A 8 12.21 -17.92 7.91
N ASP A 9 13.29 -18.49 8.44
CA ASP A 9 13.27 -19.81 9.09
C ASP A 9 13.34 -19.73 10.63
N THR A 10 13.62 -18.55 11.19
CA THR A 10 13.81 -18.35 12.63
C THR A 10 13.06 -17.11 13.17
N PRO A 11 12.60 -17.14 14.44
CA PRO A 11 11.84 -16.03 15.03
C PRO A 11 12.60 -14.69 15.05
N THR A 12 13.91 -14.72 15.25
CA THR A 12 14.77 -13.54 15.23
C THR A 12 14.81 -12.87 13.85
N MET A 13 14.85 -13.68 12.78
CA MET A 13 14.80 -13.19 11.41
C MET A 13 13.42 -12.61 11.06
N ALA A 14 12.35 -13.20 11.61
CA ALA A 14 10.99 -12.68 11.47
C ALA A 14 10.87 -11.25 12.03
N PHE A 15 11.41 -11.00 13.23
CA PHE A 15 11.41 -9.67 13.84
C PHE A 15 12.20 -8.65 13.01
N ALA A 16 13.36 -9.03 12.47
CA ALA A 16 14.17 -8.13 11.64
C ALA A 16 13.44 -7.73 10.34
N VAL A 17 12.82 -8.70 9.66
CA VAL A 17 12.04 -8.46 8.43
C VAL A 17 10.78 -7.65 8.74
N ALA A 18 10.09 -7.94 9.84
CA ALA A 18 8.92 -7.17 10.29
C ALA A 18 9.28 -5.70 10.60
N LEU A 19 10.46 -5.45 11.18
CA LEU A 19 10.93 -4.09 11.48
C LEU A 19 11.18 -3.29 10.20
N LEU A 20 11.86 -3.89 9.22
CA LEU A 20 12.06 -3.28 7.89
C LEU A 20 10.73 -3.03 7.17
N PHE A 21 9.81 -3.97 7.25
CA PHE A 21 8.46 -3.80 6.71
C PHE A 21 7.69 -2.65 7.39
N GLY A 22 7.79 -2.54 8.72
CA GLY A 22 7.18 -1.48 9.51
C GLY A 22 7.69 -0.08 9.16
N ILE A 23 8.99 0.06 8.88
CA ILE A 23 9.56 1.34 8.40
C ILE A 23 8.95 1.74 7.05
N GLY A 24 8.83 0.77 6.12
CA GLY A 24 8.19 1.01 4.82
C GLY A 24 6.73 1.42 4.95
N LEU A 25 5.98 0.76 5.83
CA LEU A 25 4.59 1.12 6.17
C LEU A 25 4.50 2.53 6.74
N GLY A 26 5.40 2.93 7.63
CA GLY A 26 5.43 4.28 8.20
C GLY A 26 5.51 5.36 7.11
N GLY A 27 6.32 5.15 6.08
CA GLY A 27 6.37 6.03 4.90
C GLY A 27 5.05 6.09 4.14
N LEU A 28 4.41 4.95 3.92
CA LEU A 28 3.10 4.87 3.24
C LEU A 28 1.99 5.60 4.00
N LEU A 29 2.00 5.58 5.33
CA LEU A 29 0.98 6.23 6.16
C LEU A 29 1.19 7.75 6.30
N VAL A 30 2.44 8.22 6.32
CA VAL A 30 2.78 9.63 6.58
C VAL A 30 2.84 10.46 5.31
N VAL A 31 3.37 9.91 4.21
CA VAL A 31 3.62 10.70 2.98
C VAL A 31 2.33 11.20 2.32
N PRO A 32 1.27 10.39 2.11
CA PRO A 32 0.04 10.86 1.48
C PRO A 32 -0.65 12.02 2.21
N PRO A 33 -0.92 11.97 3.52
CA PRO A 33 -1.59 13.09 4.20
C PRO A 33 -0.73 14.35 4.24
N VAL A 34 0.60 14.23 4.37
CA VAL A 34 1.53 15.38 4.32
C VAL A 34 1.53 16.02 2.94
N ALA A 35 1.59 15.22 1.87
CA ALA A 35 1.53 15.71 0.50
C ALA A 35 0.19 16.41 0.20
N VAL A 36 -0.94 15.80 0.58
CA VAL A 36 -2.26 16.41 0.36
C VAL A 36 -2.42 17.72 1.14
N ALA A 37 -1.94 17.77 2.39
CA ALA A 37 -2.00 18.98 3.22
C ALA A 37 -1.19 20.14 2.60
N HIS A 38 -0.03 19.83 2.02
CA HIS A 38 0.82 20.81 1.34
C HIS A 38 0.28 21.26 -0.03
N TYR A 39 -0.50 20.41 -0.72
CA TYR A 39 -1.03 20.72 -2.06
C TYR A 39 -2.40 21.39 -2.07
N PHE A 40 -3.32 21.01 -1.18
CA PHE A 40 -4.74 21.41 -1.24
C PHE A 40 -5.23 22.23 -0.05
N GLY A 41 -4.39 22.43 0.97
CA GLY A 41 -4.81 23.10 2.20
C GLY A 41 -5.77 22.26 3.05
N ARG A 42 -5.97 22.69 4.30
CA ARG A 42 -6.56 21.87 5.37
C ARG A 42 -8.04 21.53 5.17
N SER A 43 -8.77 22.36 4.41
CA SER A 43 -10.24 22.23 4.28
C SER A 43 -10.66 21.07 3.37
N SER A 44 -9.83 20.70 2.38
CA SER A 44 -10.14 19.60 1.45
C SER A 44 -9.58 18.25 1.89
N LEU A 45 -8.81 18.21 3.00
CA LEU A 45 -8.24 16.97 3.53
C LEU A 45 -9.30 15.94 3.91
N GLY A 46 -10.40 16.39 4.53
CA GLY A 46 -11.52 15.52 4.92
C GLY A 46 -12.27 14.94 3.72
N ALA A 47 -12.48 15.75 2.67
CA ALA A 47 -13.13 15.29 1.44
C ALA A 47 -12.26 14.31 0.64
N ILE A 48 -10.95 14.57 0.55
CA ILE A 48 -10.00 13.68 -0.13
C ILE A 48 -9.85 12.36 0.63
N ARG A 49 -9.72 12.41 1.97
CA ARG A 49 -9.73 11.20 2.81
C ARG A 49 -11.04 10.44 2.66
N GLY A 50 -12.19 11.10 2.79
CA GLY A 50 -13.49 10.47 2.63
C GLY A 50 -13.69 9.80 1.27
N ALA A 51 -13.14 10.36 0.19
CA ALA A 51 -13.17 9.74 -1.13
C ALA A 51 -12.20 8.55 -1.27
N THR A 52 -11.05 8.57 -0.58
CA THR A 52 -10.01 7.53 -0.70
C THR A 52 -10.15 6.38 0.29
N GLU A 53 -10.71 6.62 1.48
CA GLU A 53 -10.91 5.63 2.54
C GLU A 53 -11.66 4.37 2.08
N PRO A 54 -12.76 4.47 1.30
CA PRO A 54 -13.49 3.28 0.83
C PRO A 54 -12.64 2.40 -0.08
N PHE A 55 -11.77 2.99 -0.91
CA PHE A 55 -10.86 2.23 -1.77
C PHE A 55 -9.76 1.54 -0.96
N VAL A 56 -9.24 2.22 0.07
CA VAL A 56 -8.25 1.64 0.99
C VAL A 56 -8.85 0.47 1.77
N SER A 57 -10.05 0.66 2.33
CA SER A 57 -10.78 -0.37 3.07
C SER A 57 -11.18 -1.55 2.18
N GLY A 58 -11.71 -1.26 0.99
CA GLY A 58 -12.05 -2.27 -0.01
C GLY A 58 -10.82 -3.07 -0.46
N GLY A 59 -9.69 -2.40 -0.71
CA GLY A 59 -8.42 -3.04 -1.05
C GLY A 59 -7.91 -3.96 0.07
N GLN A 60 -8.03 -3.56 1.33
CA GLN A 60 -7.67 -4.40 2.48
C GLN A 60 -8.58 -5.63 2.58
N ALA A 61 -9.89 -5.47 2.40
CA ALA A 61 -10.84 -6.58 2.40
C ALA A 61 -10.55 -7.57 1.27
N ILE A 62 -10.33 -7.06 0.04
CA ILE A 62 -9.95 -7.88 -1.12
C ILE A 62 -8.62 -8.58 -0.86
N GLY A 63 -7.65 -7.92 -0.24
CA GLY A 63 -6.36 -8.52 0.12
C GLY A 63 -6.51 -9.66 1.12
N ALA A 64 -7.28 -9.46 2.20
CA ALA A 64 -7.50 -10.49 3.21
C ALA A 64 -8.25 -11.71 2.63
N VAL A 65 -9.34 -11.47 1.91
CA VAL A 65 -10.13 -12.53 1.26
C VAL A 65 -9.31 -13.24 0.18
N GLY A 66 -8.58 -12.49 -0.64
CA GLY A 66 -7.71 -13.04 -1.68
C GLY A 66 -6.60 -13.92 -1.12
N ALA A 67 -5.96 -13.53 -0.02
CA ALA A 67 -4.97 -14.35 0.66
C ALA A 67 -5.58 -15.65 1.22
N GLY A 68 -6.80 -15.57 1.78
CA GLY A 68 -7.55 -16.73 2.25
C GLY A 68 -7.89 -17.70 1.11
N LEU A 69 -8.39 -17.19 -0.02
CA LEU A 69 -8.70 -18.01 -1.19
C LEU A 69 -7.44 -18.69 -1.76
N ILE A 70 -6.32 -17.98 -1.84
CA ILE A 70 -5.05 -18.57 -2.27
C ILE A 70 -4.67 -19.72 -1.33
N PHE A 71 -4.84 -19.55 -0.02
CA PHE A 71 -4.59 -20.62 0.93
C PHE A 71 -5.55 -21.81 0.74
N ASP A 72 -6.85 -21.55 0.50
CA ASP A 72 -7.85 -22.61 0.28
C ASP A 72 -7.55 -23.45 -0.97
N TYR A 73 -7.05 -22.82 -2.05
CA TYR A 73 -6.72 -23.52 -3.30
C TYR A 73 -5.33 -24.19 -3.28
N THR A 74 -4.35 -23.59 -2.60
CA THR A 74 -2.94 -24.05 -2.67
C THR A 74 -2.52 -24.86 -1.43
N GLY A 75 -3.28 -24.77 -0.33
CA GLY A 75 -2.95 -25.37 0.97
C GLY A 75 -1.74 -24.75 1.69
N SER A 76 -1.16 -23.69 1.13
CA SER A 76 0.05 -23.02 1.63
C SER A 76 0.03 -21.52 1.30
N TYR A 77 0.66 -20.70 2.16
CA TYR A 77 0.78 -19.25 1.97
C TYR A 77 1.95 -18.84 1.06
N GLU A 78 2.78 -19.78 0.61
CA GLU A 78 3.94 -19.48 -0.24
C GLU A 78 3.55 -18.77 -1.53
N ALA A 79 2.40 -19.12 -2.12
CA ALA A 79 1.89 -18.50 -3.34
C ALA A 79 1.28 -17.10 -3.12
N THR A 80 0.97 -16.73 -1.88
CA THR A 80 0.39 -15.42 -1.53
C THR A 80 1.44 -14.32 -1.75
N PHE A 81 2.67 -14.50 -1.26
CA PHE A 81 3.73 -13.50 -1.37
C PHE A 81 4.08 -13.06 -2.80
N PRO A 82 4.31 -13.95 -3.79
CA PRO A 82 4.58 -13.54 -5.17
C PRO A 82 3.37 -12.86 -5.83
N THR A 83 2.14 -13.33 -5.53
CA THR A 83 0.91 -12.77 -6.09
C THR A 83 0.69 -11.32 -5.64
N PHE A 84 0.83 -11.05 -4.34
CA PHE A 84 0.75 -9.69 -3.81
C PHE A 84 1.91 -8.81 -4.27
N THR A 85 3.09 -9.38 -4.47
CA THR A 85 4.24 -8.66 -5.02
C THR A 85 3.99 -8.22 -6.47
N ALA A 86 3.44 -9.10 -7.31
CA ALA A 86 3.08 -8.75 -8.69
C ALA A 86 2.03 -7.63 -8.73
N ALA A 87 1.00 -7.71 -7.88
CA ALA A 87 0.00 -6.66 -7.75
C ALA A 87 0.61 -5.31 -7.32
N ALA A 88 1.57 -5.32 -6.39
CA ALA A 88 2.28 -4.12 -5.96
C ALA A 88 3.13 -3.52 -7.09
N ILE A 89 3.81 -4.33 -7.90
CA ILE A 89 4.57 -3.87 -9.07
C ILE A 89 3.64 -3.20 -10.09
N ILE A 90 2.49 -3.80 -10.37
CA ILE A 90 1.47 -3.21 -11.26
C ILE A 90 1.03 -1.84 -10.72
N ALA A 91 0.75 -1.74 -9.42
CA ALA A 91 0.39 -0.47 -8.80
C ALA A 91 1.50 0.58 -8.92
N ILE A 92 2.77 0.20 -8.73
CA ILE A 92 3.92 1.10 -8.90
C ILE A 92 4.01 1.60 -10.35
N VAL A 93 3.83 0.72 -11.34
CA VAL A 93 3.83 1.08 -12.76
C VAL A 93 2.70 2.07 -13.06
N LEU A 94 1.48 1.77 -12.60
CA LEU A 94 0.32 2.65 -12.78
C LEU A 94 0.55 4.02 -12.15
N LEU A 95 1.10 4.07 -10.94
CA LEU A 95 1.46 5.32 -10.26
C LEU A 95 2.57 6.09 -11.00
N GLY A 96 3.55 5.39 -11.58
CA GLY A 96 4.59 6.00 -12.40
C GLY A 96 4.05 6.63 -13.69
N VAL A 97 2.98 6.05 -14.26
CA VAL A 97 2.32 6.57 -15.47
C VAL A 97 1.34 7.69 -15.16
N THR A 98 0.76 7.75 -13.95
CA THR A 98 -0.13 8.85 -13.57
C THR A 98 0.62 10.19 -13.56
N ARG A 99 0.22 11.08 -14.48
CA ARG A 99 0.77 12.45 -14.55
C ARG A 99 0.34 13.25 -13.32
N ARG A 100 1.29 13.98 -12.72
CA ARG A 100 1.01 14.94 -11.63
C ARG A 100 -0.11 15.89 -12.06
N PRO A 101 -1.10 16.16 -11.19
CA PRO A 101 -2.06 17.21 -11.44
C PRO A 101 -1.30 18.53 -11.59
N SER A 102 -1.33 19.10 -12.79
CA SER A 102 -0.82 20.46 -13.03
C SER A 102 -1.67 21.41 -12.20
N LYS A 103 -1.05 22.06 -11.21
CA LYS A 103 -1.70 23.13 -10.45
C LYS A 103 -2.18 24.19 -11.44
N THR A 104 -3.48 24.31 -11.61
CA THR A 104 -4.05 25.51 -12.22
C THR A 104 -3.88 26.60 -11.18
N THR A 105 -2.85 27.43 -11.34
CA THR A 105 -2.72 28.71 -10.65
C THR A 105 -3.91 29.56 -11.10
N SER A 106 -5.03 29.48 -10.36
CA SER A 106 -6.10 30.45 -10.49
C SER A 106 -5.62 31.72 -9.80
N GLY A 107 -4.98 32.60 -10.58
CA GLY A 107 -4.81 33.99 -10.21
C GLY A 107 -6.16 34.70 -10.30
N THR A 108 -6.49 35.45 -9.24
CA THR A 108 -6.96 36.85 -9.18
C THR A 108 -7.44 37.11 -7.77
#